data_AF-A0A9P8J847-F1
#
_entry.id   AF-A0A9P8J847-F1
#
_cell.length_a   1.000
_cell.length_b   1.000
_cell.length_c   1.000
_cell.angle_alpha   90.00
_cell.angle_beta   90.00
_cell.angle_gamma   90.00
#
_symmetry.space_group_name_H-M   'P 1'
#
loop_
_entity.id
_entity.type
_entity.pdbx_description
1 polymer ?
#
loop_
_entity_poly.entity_id
_entity_poly.type
_entity_poly.pdbx_seq_one_letter_code
_entity_poly.pdbx_strand_id
1 'polypeptide(L)'
;MGGRAFPDLYVPRMNHQVYQKVKQTALKILSKRFVNATAIPEAPEKLDFGDVDFVIELSPSTPLPHHQVALDLGAKNIKNNHPTYSFAVPLEDTDEEIQAFAQVDIQVCLPGDLAWTIFLHGYGDLGSILGTFNYGNGFTSKNDGFFVRIKEQEAQNWSASQVFLSKDSNLVMDFLGLDKHEYQRGFESERQVFDWAVSSRLFSRRLVEKRRDNSEMRNRMEKRPMFRRFMSQYLPSIPDDIVGPLETRDAHTDAALTFFDKADDFNSRRAKVLIENAEDHAWYIIKTTVLTPLAKLEAKRLNEVVRALKRFVGFEGGEPYICDEPEMDAECQARFAFYITEADEVSPNLRDWILRNWEEVKSRERQRAKGSRRAAAQKG
;
A
#
# COMPACT_ATOMS: atom_id res chain seq x y z
N MET A 1 -12.47 14.29 8.54
CA MET A 1 -12.88 14.93 9.81
C MET A 1 -11.91 14.49 10.89
N GLY A 2 -11.09 15.41 11.38
CA GLY A 2 -10.17 15.22 12.50
C GLY A 2 -10.80 15.65 13.85
N GLY A 3 -10.04 15.58 14.94
CA GLY A 3 -10.50 16.04 16.27
C GLY A 3 -11.35 15.04 17.08
N ARG A 4 -11.10 13.73 16.94
CA ARG A 4 -11.87 12.66 17.61
C ARG A 4 -11.02 11.75 18.51
N ALA A 5 -9.81 12.17 18.85
CA ALA A 5 -8.91 11.33 19.64
C ALA A 5 -9.44 11.13 21.08
N PHE A 6 -10.13 12.13 21.63
CA PHE A 6 -10.57 12.19 23.03
C PHE A 6 -12.10 12.25 23.14
N PRO A 7 -12.82 11.12 23.08
CA PRO A 7 -14.28 11.10 23.14
C PRO A 7 -14.83 11.49 24.52
N ASP A 8 -14.02 11.38 25.57
CA ASP A 8 -14.42 11.64 26.96
C ASP A 8 -14.14 13.09 27.40
N LEU A 9 -13.60 13.93 26.51
CA LEU A 9 -13.32 15.35 26.76
C LEU A 9 -14.17 16.23 25.84
N TYR A 10 -14.46 17.45 26.28
CA TYR A 10 -15.08 18.46 25.43
C TYR A 10 -14.02 19.06 24.49
N VAL A 11 -14.00 18.58 23.24
CA VAL A 11 -13.10 19.04 22.18
C VAL A 11 -13.93 19.70 21.06
N PRO A 12 -14.34 20.97 21.21
CA PRO A 12 -15.17 21.64 20.22
C PRO A 12 -14.39 21.90 18.91
N ARG A 13 -15.14 22.09 17.82
CA ARG A 13 -14.56 22.63 16.58
C ARG A 13 -14.08 24.05 16.84
N MET A 14 -12.85 24.35 16.44
CA MET A 14 -12.23 25.67 16.57
C MET A 14 -12.59 26.54 15.37
N ASN A 15 -12.96 27.80 15.62
CA ASN A 15 -12.99 28.82 14.57
C ASN A 15 -11.55 29.20 14.16
N HIS A 16 -11.41 29.97 13.08
CA HIS A 16 -10.10 30.34 12.54
C HIS A 16 -9.19 31.05 13.55
N GLN A 17 -9.72 31.96 14.38
CA GLN A 17 -8.92 32.71 15.35
C GLN A 17 -8.35 31.79 16.44
N VAL A 18 -9.20 30.93 17.03
CA VAL A 18 -8.79 29.95 18.05
C VAL A 18 -7.78 28.98 17.46
N TYR A 19 -8.06 28.45 16.27
CA TYR A 19 -7.18 27.54 15.55
C TYR A 19 -5.79 28.13 15.33
N GLN A 20 -5.70 29.35 14.79
CA GLN A 20 -4.41 30.00 14.54
C GLN A 20 -3.63 30.25 15.84
N LYS A 21 -4.32 30.63 16.93
CA LYS A 21 -3.68 30.81 18.24
C LYS A 21 -3.09 29.50 18.77
N VAL A 22 -3.85 28.41 18.72
CA VAL A 22 -3.37 27.07 19.15
C VAL A 22 -2.20 26.63 18.27
N LYS A 23 -2.32 26.76 16.95
CA LYS A 23 -1.29 26.41 15.98
C LYS A 23 0.02 27.15 16.22
N GLN A 24 -0.02 28.48 16.36
CA GLN A 24 1.17 29.29 16.60
C GLN A 24 1.82 28.97 17.95
N THR A 25 1.00 28.78 18.99
CA THR A 25 1.49 28.47 20.34
C THR A 25 2.16 27.10 20.39
N ALA A 26 1.49 26.06 19.88
CA ALA A 26 2.02 24.71 19.80
C ALA A 26 3.29 24.66 18.93
N LEU A 27 3.30 25.29 17.75
CA LEU A 27 4.47 25.33 16.88
C LEU A 27 5.67 25.97 17.59
N LYS A 28 5.46 27.11 18.27
CA LYS A 28 6.52 27.80 19.03
C LYS A 28 7.09 26.91 20.15
N ILE A 29 6.25 26.12 20.81
CA ILE A 29 6.68 25.18 21.85
C ILE A 29 7.48 24.03 21.24
N LEU A 30 6.94 23.38 20.21
CA LEU A 30 7.56 22.24 19.54
C LEU A 30 8.90 22.60 18.90
N SER A 31 9.00 23.79 18.29
CA SER A 31 10.22 24.27 17.63
C SER A 31 11.41 24.48 18.58
N LYS A 32 11.17 24.58 19.90
CA LYS A 32 12.25 24.63 20.90
C LYS A 32 12.95 23.28 21.06
N ARG A 33 12.28 22.19 20.71
CA ARG A 33 12.74 20.81 20.93
C ARG A 33 13.06 20.08 19.63
N PHE A 34 12.33 20.39 18.57
CA PHE A 34 12.44 19.70 17.28
C PHE A 34 12.72 20.75 16.19
N VAL A 35 13.91 20.65 15.58
CA VAL A 35 14.41 21.62 14.59
C VAL A 35 13.46 21.77 13.40
N ASN A 36 12.86 20.66 12.96
CA ASN A 36 12.02 20.59 11.76
C ASN A 36 10.53 20.44 12.08
N ALA A 37 10.09 20.89 13.27
CA ALA A 37 8.66 20.90 13.59
C ALA A 37 7.90 21.79 12.59
N THR A 38 6.97 21.19 11.87
CA THR A 38 6.25 21.87 10.78
C THR A 38 4.75 21.60 10.92
N ALA A 39 3.94 22.66 10.80
CA ALA A 39 2.49 22.49 10.70
C ALA A 39 2.12 21.99 9.30
N ILE A 40 1.26 20.98 9.22
CA ILE A 40 0.78 20.47 7.94
C ILE A 40 -0.22 21.48 7.35
N PRO A 41 -0.09 21.88 6.06
CA PRO A 41 -1.05 22.80 5.44
C PRO A 41 -2.48 22.26 5.48
N GLU A 42 -3.43 23.08 5.90
CA GLU A 42 -4.83 22.71 5.93
C GLU A 42 -5.46 22.78 4.54
N ALA A 43 -6.63 22.13 4.35
CA ALA A 43 -7.45 22.44 3.18
C ALA A 43 -7.93 23.91 3.26
N PRO A 44 -7.87 24.67 2.15
CA PRO A 44 -8.35 26.05 2.10
C PRO A 44 -9.86 26.13 2.38
N GLU A 45 -10.33 27.33 2.71
CA GLU A 45 -11.76 27.66 2.92
C GLU A 45 -12.46 26.86 4.05
N LYS A 46 -11.71 26.15 4.90
CA LYS A 46 -12.28 25.54 6.11
C LYS A 46 -12.83 26.62 7.05
N LEU A 47 -14.13 26.51 7.34
CA LEU A 47 -14.81 27.37 8.31
C LEU A 47 -14.40 27.05 9.76
N ASP A 48 -14.11 25.77 10.02
CA ASP A 48 -13.74 25.28 11.34
C ASP A 48 -12.72 24.11 11.29
N PHE A 49 -12.09 23.86 12.44
CA PHE A 49 -10.97 22.93 12.59
C PHE A 49 -11.22 22.00 13.78
N GLY A 50 -10.86 20.72 13.67
CA GLY A 50 -11.06 19.75 14.76
C GLY A 50 -9.80 19.53 15.57
N ASP A 51 -8.67 19.77 14.94
CA ASP A 51 -7.33 19.45 15.36
C ASP A 51 -6.34 20.38 14.68
N VAL A 52 -5.15 20.48 15.26
CA VAL A 52 -3.97 21.07 14.64
C VAL A 52 -2.96 19.97 14.36
N ASP A 53 -2.62 19.78 13.09
CA ASP A 53 -1.68 18.75 12.65
C ASP A 53 -0.25 19.29 12.51
N PHE A 54 0.69 18.61 13.16
CA PHE A 54 2.12 18.84 13.04
C PHE A 54 2.83 17.56 12.57
N VAL A 55 3.95 17.76 11.90
CA VAL A 55 4.92 16.71 11.62
C VAL A 55 6.27 17.09 12.23
N ILE A 56 6.95 16.10 12.77
CA ILE A 56 8.33 16.22 13.26
C ILE A 56 9.17 15.06 12.74
N GLU A 57 10.48 15.25 12.72
CA GLU A 57 11.45 14.21 12.38
C GLU A 57 12.11 13.66 13.65
N LEU A 58 12.14 12.34 13.78
CA LEU A 58 12.88 11.64 14.82
C LEU A 58 13.63 10.45 14.24
N SER A 59 14.83 10.21 14.78
CA SER A 59 15.61 9.02 14.40
C SER A 59 14.87 7.74 14.79
N PRO A 60 15.04 6.62 14.05
CA PRO A 60 14.35 5.35 14.32
C PRO A 60 14.49 4.84 15.76
N SER A 61 15.64 5.13 16.40
CA SER A 61 15.95 4.72 17.78
C SER A 61 15.42 5.69 18.85
N THR A 62 14.79 6.80 18.46
CA THR A 62 14.38 7.87 19.37
C THR A 62 12.87 7.96 19.41
N PRO A 63 12.21 7.41 20.45
CA PRO A 63 10.78 7.61 20.61
C PRO A 63 10.46 9.08 20.91
N LEU A 64 9.26 9.53 20.56
CA LEU A 64 8.77 10.84 20.98
C LEU A 64 8.74 10.89 22.52
N PRO A 65 9.37 11.89 23.17
CA PRO A 65 9.25 12.11 24.61
C PRO A 65 7.87 12.72 24.95
N HIS A 66 6.81 11.98 24.63
CA HIS A 66 5.42 12.44 24.64
C HIS A 66 4.95 12.99 25.99
N HIS A 67 5.43 12.45 27.12
CA HIS A 67 5.16 13.03 28.44
C HIS A 67 5.74 14.43 28.60
N GLN A 68 6.99 14.64 28.17
CA GLN A 68 7.60 15.97 28.23
C GLN A 68 6.91 16.93 27.26
N VAL A 69 6.58 16.46 26.04
CA VAL A 69 5.83 17.26 25.07
C VAL A 69 4.45 17.65 25.62
N ALA A 70 3.77 16.74 26.32
CA ALA A 70 2.50 17.06 26.98
C ALA A 70 2.67 18.12 28.07
N LEU A 71 3.70 18.01 28.91
CA LEU A 71 4.03 19.04 29.90
C LEU A 71 4.30 20.40 29.25
N ASP A 72 5.11 20.41 28.18
CA ASP A 72 5.46 21.63 27.45
C ASP A 72 4.23 22.30 26.80
N LEU A 73 3.31 21.49 26.27
CA LEU A 73 2.05 21.95 25.67
C LEU A 73 0.96 22.27 26.71
N GLY A 74 1.16 21.91 27.99
CA GLY A 74 0.11 21.97 29.00
C GLY A 74 -1.04 20.96 28.75
N ALA A 75 -0.79 19.90 28.00
CA ALA A 75 -1.80 18.92 27.63
C ALA A 75 -2.28 18.10 28.84
N LYS A 76 -3.58 17.90 28.95
CA LYS A 76 -4.22 17.15 30.04
C LYS A 76 -4.22 15.65 29.79
N ASN A 77 -4.43 15.26 28.54
CA ASN A 77 -4.50 13.87 28.10
C ASN A 77 -3.64 13.66 26.85
N ILE A 78 -3.14 12.43 26.71
CA ILE A 78 -2.31 11.99 25.58
C ILE A 78 -2.93 10.71 25.02
N LYS A 79 -2.96 10.58 23.70
CA LYS A 79 -3.27 9.32 23.02
C LYS A 79 -2.12 8.93 22.11
N ASN A 80 -1.54 7.76 22.37
CA ASN A 80 -0.39 7.25 21.64
C ASN A 80 -0.84 6.27 20.56
N ASN A 81 -0.79 6.69 19.29
CA ASN A 81 -1.14 5.87 18.13
C ASN A 81 -0.02 5.95 17.08
N HIS A 82 1.19 5.50 17.43
CA HIS A 82 2.37 5.59 16.56
C HIS A 82 2.04 5.24 15.10
N PRO A 83 2.39 6.10 14.12
CA PRO A 83 3.32 7.24 14.24
C PRO A 83 2.70 8.56 14.72
N THR A 84 1.41 8.61 15.03
CA THR A 84 0.71 9.85 15.43
C THR A 84 0.43 9.88 16.94
N TYR A 85 0.66 11.03 17.54
CA TYR A 85 0.43 11.28 18.96
C TYR A 85 -0.53 12.45 19.09
N SER A 86 -1.67 12.22 19.75
CA SER A 86 -2.68 13.26 19.99
C SER A 86 -2.55 13.81 21.40
N PHE A 87 -2.70 15.12 21.56
CA PHE A 87 -2.62 15.84 22.83
C PHE A 87 -3.87 16.70 23.01
N ALA A 88 -4.52 16.61 24.18
CA ALA A 88 -5.64 17.47 24.54
C ALA A 88 -5.11 18.70 25.29
N VAL A 89 -5.03 19.84 24.60
CA VAL A 89 -4.48 21.09 25.13
C VAL A 89 -5.65 21.99 25.59
N PRO A 90 -5.69 22.44 26.85
CA PRO A 90 -6.75 23.33 27.33
C PRO A 90 -6.83 24.61 26.48
N LEU A 91 -8.05 25.00 26.10
CA LEU A 91 -8.32 26.32 25.56
C LEU A 91 -8.45 27.31 26.74
N GLU A 92 -7.97 28.55 26.56
CA GLU A 92 -8.17 29.61 27.56
C GLU A 92 -9.67 29.83 27.79
N ASP A 93 -10.06 29.99 29.06
CA ASP A 93 -11.44 30.01 29.57
C ASP A 93 -12.45 30.56 28.54
N THR A 94 -13.13 29.64 27.88
CA THR A 94 -14.47 29.88 27.37
C THR A 94 -15.35 30.07 28.60
N ASP A 95 -16.31 30.99 28.60
CA ASP A 95 -17.29 31.25 29.69
C ASP A 95 -18.22 30.04 30.01
N GLU A 96 -17.75 28.81 29.85
CA GLU A 96 -18.44 27.55 30.00
C GLU A 96 -18.03 26.86 31.31
N GLU A 97 -18.99 26.23 32.01
CA GLU A 97 -18.72 25.43 33.21
C GLU A 97 -17.80 24.21 32.94
N ILE A 98 -17.62 23.84 31.67
CA ILE A 98 -16.84 22.68 31.22
C ILE A 98 -15.58 23.18 30.50
N GLN A 99 -14.41 22.76 30.98
CA GLN A 99 -13.13 23.05 30.32
C GLN A 99 -13.12 22.50 28.88
N ALA A 100 -12.96 23.39 27.90
CA ALA A 100 -12.76 23.04 26.50
C ALA A 100 -11.29 22.74 26.19
N PHE A 101 -11.04 21.85 25.24
CA PHE A 101 -9.70 21.46 24.78
C PHE A 101 -9.58 21.56 23.26
N ALA A 102 -8.39 21.89 22.77
CA ALA A 102 -7.98 21.67 21.40
C ALA A 102 -7.24 20.34 21.28
N GLN A 103 -7.48 19.60 20.19
CA GLN A 103 -6.64 18.46 19.82
C GLN A 103 -5.42 18.96 19.03
N VAL A 104 -4.22 18.60 19.49
CA VAL A 104 -2.96 18.80 18.76
C VAL A 104 -2.43 17.43 18.38
N ASP A 105 -2.32 17.15 17.09
CA ASP A 105 -1.81 15.90 16.56
C ASP A 105 -0.38 16.09 16.06
N ILE A 106 0.52 15.21 16.49
CA ILE A 106 1.93 15.21 16.09
C ILE A 106 2.23 13.88 15.41
N GLN A 107 2.48 13.92 14.11
CA GLN A 107 2.98 12.79 13.35
C GLN A 107 4.50 12.76 13.36
N VAL A 108 5.07 11.61 13.69
CA VAL A 108 6.52 11.38 13.62
C VAL A 108 6.87 10.75 12.27
N CYS A 109 7.88 11.30 11.61
CA CYS A 109 8.50 10.72 10.41
C CYS A 109 10.02 10.56 10.60
N LEU A 110 10.67 9.82 9.70
CA LEU A 110 12.12 9.68 9.74
C LEU A 110 12.81 10.95 9.21
N PRO A 111 14.08 11.22 9.59
CA PRO A 111 14.82 12.33 9.04
C PRO A 111 14.91 12.23 7.51
N GLY A 112 14.57 13.31 6.81
CA GLY A 112 14.48 13.38 5.35
C GLY A 112 13.06 13.15 4.78
N ASP A 113 12.12 12.65 5.59
CA ASP A 113 10.76 12.33 5.13
C ASP A 113 9.75 13.46 5.34
N LEU A 114 10.16 14.59 5.93
CA LEU A 114 9.26 15.70 6.26
C LEU A 114 8.46 16.18 5.04
N ALA A 115 9.14 16.48 3.93
CA ALA A 115 8.51 16.98 2.72
C ALA A 115 7.54 15.97 2.10
N TRP A 116 7.89 14.68 2.12
CA TRP A 116 7.01 13.60 1.66
C TRP A 116 5.76 13.46 2.52
N THR A 117 5.92 13.57 3.84
CA THR A 117 4.82 13.48 4.80
C THR A 117 3.85 14.64 4.61
N ILE A 118 4.37 15.86 4.43
CA ILE A 118 3.55 17.04 4.12
C ILE A 118 2.85 16.87 2.77
N PHE A 119 3.54 16.34 1.75
CA PHE A 119 2.94 16.06 0.44
C PHE A 119 1.74 15.10 0.52
N LEU A 120 1.84 14.05 1.34
CA LEU A 120 0.77 13.07 1.48
C LEU A 120 -0.44 13.56 2.27
N HIS A 121 -0.19 14.32 3.35
CA HIS A 121 -1.21 14.64 4.35
C HIS A 121 -1.66 16.11 4.32
N GLY A 122 -0.98 16.96 3.55
CA GLY A 122 -1.31 18.36 3.35
C GLY A 122 -2.55 18.59 2.49
N TYR A 123 -3.14 19.77 2.65
CA TYR A 123 -4.33 20.23 1.91
C TYR A 123 -5.54 19.29 2.06
N GLY A 124 -5.69 18.68 3.24
CA GLY A 124 -6.83 17.84 3.61
C GLY A 124 -6.92 16.54 2.82
N ASP A 125 -7.82 16.47 1.83
CA ASP A 125 -8.06 15.25 1.08
C ASP A 125 -7.26 15.16 -0.23
N LEU A 126 -6.32 16.10 -0.49
CA LEU A 126 -5.51 16.12 -1.72
C LEU A 126 -4.81 14.79 -2.00
N GLY A 127 -4.06 14.25 -1.03
CA GLY A 127 -3.39 12.96 -1.21
C GLY A 127 -4.37 11.81 -1.49
N SER A 128 -5.60 11.90 -0.97
CA SER A 128 -6.67 10.95 -1.27
C SER A 128 -7.21 11.09 -2.70
N ILE A 129 -7.32 12.31 -3.20
CA ILE A 129 -7.75 12.61 -4.57
C ILE A 129 -6.69 12.07 -5.54
N LEU A 130 -5.42 12.46 -5.38
CA LEU A 130 -4.31 11.95 -6.19
C LEU A 130 -4.22 10.41 -6.13
N GLY A 131 -4.42 9.82 -4.96
CA GLY A 131 -4.45 8.37 -4.79
C GLY A 131 -5.49 7.68 -5.68
N THR A 132 -6.62 8.32 -5.98
CA THR A 132 -7.65 7.81 -6.89
C THR A 132 -7.15 7.73 -8.33
N PHE A 133 -6.37 8.72 -8.77
CA PHE A 133 -5.78 8.78 -10.11
C PHE A 133 -4.66 7.74 -10.24
N ASN A 134 -3.75 7.75 -9.25
CA ASN A 134 -2.58 6.87 -9.18
C ASN A 134 -2.98 5.39 -9.16
N TYR A 135 -3.94 5.03 -8.31
CA TYR A 135 -4.34 3.64 -8.11
C TYR A 135 -4.83 3.00 -9.41
N GLY A 136 -5.46 3.76 -10.31
CA GLY A 136 -5.92 3.21 -11.57
C GLY A 136 -4.86 2.89 -12.59
N ASN A 137 -3.74 3.59 -12.50
CA ASN A 137 -2.60 3.46 -13.40
C ASN A 137 -1.49 2.59 -12.81
N GLY A 138 -1.77 1.83 -11.75
CA GLY A 138 -0.79 0.92 -11.15
C GLY A 138 0.14 1.56 -10.13
N PHE A 139 -0.15 2.78 -9.65
CA PHE A 139 0.70 3.48 -8.69
C PHE A 139 0.07 3.60 -7.31
N THR A 140 0.90 3.61 -6.26
CA THR A 140 0.47 3.84 -4.87
C THR A 140 1.40 4.85 -4.20
N SER A 141 0.82 5.81 -3.49
CA SER A 141 1.54 6.66 -2.55
C SER A 141 1.22 6.21 -1.12
N LYS A 142 2.24 5.96 -0.30
CA LYS A 142 2.12 5.62 1.12
C LYS A 142 3.22 6.32 1.92
N ASN A 143 3.19 6.26 3.24
CA ASN A 143 4.21 6.87 4.10
C ASN A 143 5.65 6.48 3.72
N ASP A 144 5.85 5.30 3.13
CA ASP A 144 7.18 4.83 2.70
C ASP A 144 7.62 5.34 1.32
N GLY A 145 6.77 6.05 0.57
CA GLY A 145 7.09 6.60 -0.74
C GLY A 145 6.03 6.36 -1.81
N PHE A 146 6.45 6.59 -3.06
CA PHE A 146 5.71 6.34 -4.28
C PHE A 146 6.17 5.03 -4.92
N PHE A 147 5.21 4.22 -5.37
CA PHE A 147 5.45 2.87 -5.85
C PHE A 147 4.72 2.61 -7.15
N VAL A 148 5.33 1.85 -8.06
CA VAL A 148 4.65 1.18 -9.18
C VAL A 148 4.34 -0.26 -8.79
N ARG A 149 3.24 -0.81 -9.29
CA ARG A 149 2.76 -2.16 -8.96
C ARG A 149 2.88 -3.10 -10.14
N ILE A 150 3.50 -4.26 -9.92
CA ILE A 150 3.53 -5.40 -10.83
C ILE A 150 2.10 -5.96 -10.89
N LYS A 151 1.42 -5.72 -12.02
CA LYS A 151 0.00 -6.05 -12.24
C LYS A 151 -0.29 -7.53 -11.97
N GLU A 152 0.62 -8.40 -12.37
CA GLU A 152 0.49 -9.86 -12.25
C GLU A 152 0.58 -10.37 -10.80
N GLN A 153 1.03 -9.55 -9.85
CA GLN A 153 1.19 -9.91 -8.44
C GLN A 153 0.13 -9.28 -7.53
N GLU A 154 -0.67 -8.33 -8.02
CA GLU A 154 -1.57 -7.53 -7.18
C GLU A 154 -2.61 -8.38 -6.44
N ALA A 155 -3.17 -9.40 -7.11
CA ALA A 155 -4.24 -10.24 -6.57
C ALA A 155 -3.73 -11.26 -5.54
N GLN A 156 -2.51 -11.76 -5.74
CA GLN A 156 -1.88 -12.80 -4.93
C GLN A 156 -1.15 -12.20 -3.74
N ASN A 157 -0.38 -11.13 -3.96
CA ASN A 157 0.42 -10.48 -2.93
C ASN A 157 0.57 -8.98 -3.19
N TRP A 158 -0.39 -8.22 -2.69
CA TRP A 158 -0.42 -6.76 -2.79
C TRP A 158 0.87 -6.08 -2.33
N SER A 159 1.46 -6.54 -1.22
CA SER A 159 2.68 -5.95 -0.67
C SER A 159 3.88 -6.19 -1.57
N ALA A 160 4.05 -7.44 -2.03
CA ALA A 160 5.15 -7.81 -2.92
C ALA A 160 5.03 -7.24 -4.33
N SER A 161 3.81 -6.86 -4.76
CA SER A 161 3.60 -6.21 -6.06
C SER A 161 4.28 -4.83 -6.16
N GLN A 162 4.59 -4.18 -5.04
CA GLN A 162 5.06 -2.79 -5.01
C GLN A 162 6.57 -2.70 -5.21
N VAL A 163 6.97 -1.93 -6.21
CA VAL A 163 8.36 -1.56 -6.49
C VAL A 163 8.52 -0.07 -6.17
N PHE A 164 9.49 0.24 -5.30
CA PHE A 164 9.74 1.61 -4.85
C PHE A 164 10.29 2.47 -5.98
N LEU A 165 9.69 3.63 -6.21
CA LEU A 165 10.12 4.61 -7.20
C LEU A 165 10.92 5.73 -6.55
N SER A 166 10.27 6.48 -5.65
CA SER A 166 10.89 7.64 -5.00
C SER A 166 10.13 8.03 -3.72
N LYS A 167 10.81 8.74 -2.83
CA LYS A 167 10.22 9.42 -1.68
C LYS A 167 10.46 10.94 -1.72
N ASP A 168 11.07 11.44 -2.79
CA ASP A 168 11.20 12.87 -3.05
C ASP A 168 9.90 13.39 -3.68
N SER A 169 9.18 14.24 -2.95
CA SER A 169 7.91 14.80 -3.41
C SER A 169 8.05 15.66 -4.66
N ASN A 170 9.19 16.34 -4.86
CA ASN A 170 9.42 17.13 -6.08
C ASN A 170 9.59 16.22 -7.29
N LEU A 171 10.38 15.15 -7.20
CA LEU A 171 10.52 14.18 -8.28
C LEU A 171 9.20 13.47 -8.60
N VAL A 172 8.41 13.16 -7.57
CA VAL A 172 7.08 12.56 -7.76
C VAL A 172 6.12 13.55 -8.42
N MET A 173 6.11 14.83 -8.03
CA MET A 173 5.31 15.86 -8.71
C MET A 173 5.73 16.04 -10.17
N ASP A 174 7.04 16.10 -10.45
CA ASP A 174 7.57 16.19 -11.82
C ASP A 174 7.10 14.99 -12.68
N PHE A 175 7.17 13.77 -12.15
CA PHE A 175 6.63 12.58 -12.83
C PHE A 175 5.11 12.64 -12.99
N LEU A 176 4.36 13.12 -11.99
CA LEU A 176 2.92 13.23 -12.07
C LEU A 176 2.45 14.39 -12.97
N GLY A 177 3.38 15.21 -13.50
CA GLY A 177 3.08 16.39 -14.30
C GLY A 177 2.45 17.54 -13.49
N LEU A 178 2.71 17.57 -12.19
CA LEU A 178 2.13 18.55 -11.25
C LEU A 178 3.09 19.71 -11.02
N ASP A 179 2.57 20.94 -10.97
CA ASP A 179 3.38 22.14 -10.72
C ASP A 179 3.82 22.21 -9.24
N LYS A 180 5.08 21.89 -8.98
CA LYS A 180 5.68 21.96 -7.64
C LYS A 180 5.79 23.37 -7.07
N HIS A 181 5.93 24.39 -7.91
CA HIS A 181 6.01 25.78 -7.46
C HIS A 181 4.65 26.30 -7.03
N GLU A 182 3.59 25.91 -7.73
CA GLU A 182 2.22 26.17 -7.29
C GLU A 182 1.92 25.49 -5.95
N TYR A 183 2.27 24.20 -5.80
CA TYR A 183 2.12 23.48 -4.54
C TYR A 183 2.88 24.16 -3.38
N GLN A 184 4.13 24.60 -3.61
CA GLN A 184 4.95 25.27 -2.59
C GLN A 184 4.42 26.65 -2.20
N ARG A 185 3.82 27.38 -3.15
CA ARG A 185 3.16 28.68 -2.88
C ARG A 185 1.90 28.49 -2.05
N GLY A 186 1.25 27.35 -2.23
CA GLY A 186 0.01 26.98 -1.58
C GLY A 186 -1.24 27.47 -2.32
N PHE A 187 -2.39 27.03 -1.82
CA PHE A 187 -3.69 27.23 -2.46
C PHE A 187 -4.59 28.12 -1.60
N GLU A 188 -5.29 29.04 -2.23
CA GLU A 188 -6.22 29.99 -1.60
C GLU A 188 -7.65 29.45 -1.53
N SER A 189 -8.03 28.53 -2.44
CA SER A 189 -9.37 27.94 -2.51
C SER A 189 -9.35 26.44 -2.77
N GLU A 190 -10.43 25.75 -2.40
CA GLU A 190 -10.59 24.32 -2.66
C GLU A 190 -10.58 24.04 -4.18
N ARG A 191 -11.13 24.97 -4.97
CA ARG A 191 -11.10 24.94 -6.44
C ARG A 191 -9.66 24.85 -6.97
N GLN A 192 -8.74 25.67 -6.47
CA GLN A 192 -7.33 25.64 -6.91
C GLN A 192 -6.66 24.30 -6.57
N VAL A 193 -6.95 23.71 -5.40
CA VAL A 193 -6.44 22.38 -5.05
C VAL A 193 -6.93 21.33 -6.05
N PHE A 194 -8.20 21.40 -6.44
CA PHE A 194 -8.78 20.48 -7.41
C PHE A 194 -8.24 20.68 -8.82
N ASP A 195 -8.15 21.93 -9.30
CA ASP A 195 -7.58 22.28 -10.60
C ASP A 195 -6.12 21.78 -10.70
N TRP A 196 -5.33 22.00 -9.66
CA TRP A 196 -3.97 21.47 -9.56
C TRP A 196 -3.95 19.93 -9.58
N ALA A 197 -4.80 19.26 -8.80
CA ALA A 197 -4.85 17.81 -8.77
C ALA A 197 -5.19 17.18 -10.14
N VAL A 198 -6.19 17.72 -10.84
CA VAL A 198 -6.62 17.18 -12.15
C VAL A 198 -5.66 17.54 -13.29
N SER A 199 -4.71 18.45 -13.07
CA SER A 199 -3.60 18.69 -14.00
C SER A 199 -2.61 17.52 -14.07
N SER A 200 -2.70 16.56 -13.13
CA SER A 200 -1.85 15.37 -13.16
C SER A 200 -2.00 14.61 -14.47
N ARG A 201 -0.87 14.16 -15.03
CA ARG A 201 -0.85 13.29 -16.22
C ARG A 201 -1.60 11.97 -16.04
N LEU A 202 -1.81 11.53 -14.79
CA LEU A 202 -2.54 10.30 -14.48
C LEU A 202 -4.05 10.52 -14.31
N PHE A 203 -4.52 11.76 -14.36
CA PHE A 203 -5.93 12.07 -14.25
C PHE A 203 -6.68 11.60 -15.49
N SER A 204 -7.76 10.85 -15.27
CA SER A 204 -8.74 10.52 -16.30
C SER A 204 -10.12 10.48 -15.67
N ARG A 205 -10.97 11.45 -16.03
CA ARG A 205 -12.35 11.53 -15.53
C ARG A 205 -13.08 10.20 -15.69
N ARG A 206 -13.01 9.60 -16.88
CA ARG A 206 -13.65 8.31 -17.20
C ARG A 206 -13.22 7.18 -16.26
N LEU A 207 -11.93 7.10 -15.93
CA LEU A 207 -11.41 6.06 -15.03
C LEU A 207 -11.81 6.31 -13.57
N VAL A 208 -11.89 7.57 -13.14
CA VAL A 208 -12.35 7.95 -11.80
C VAL A 208 -13.84 7.65 -11.65
N GLU A 209 -14.66 8.03 -12.62
CA GLU A 209 -16.11 7.78 -12.62
C GLU A 209 -16.44 6.28 -12.66
N LYS A 210 -15.73 5.47 -13.45
CA LYS A 210 -15.91 4.01 -13.48
C LYS A 210 -15.71 3.34 -12.11
N ARG A 211 -14.94 3.96 -11.21
CA ARG A 211 -14.65 3.45 -9.86
C ARG A 211 -15.58 4.03 -8.79
N ARG A 212 -16.43 5.00 -9.15
CA ARG A 212 -17.27 5.74 -8.20
C ARG A 212 -18.14 4.83 -7.34
N ASP A 213 -18.64 3.74 -7.92
CA ASP A 213 -19.63 2.87 -7.30
C ASP A 213 -19.02 1.67 -6.54
N ASN A 214 -17.73 1.67 -6.26
CA ASN A 214 -17.14 0.68 -5.37
C ASN A 214 -17.41 1.02 -3.88
N SER A 215 -17.38 0.02 -2.99
CA SER A 215 -17.68 0.20 -1.57
C SER A 215 -16.67 1.09 -0.84
N GLU A 216 -15.40 1.04 -1.26
CA GLU A 216 -14.30 1.85 -0.72
C GLU A 216 -14.52 3.34 -0.99
N MET A 217 -14.89 3.71 -2.22
CA MET A 217 -15.18 5.07 -2.64
C MET A 217 -16.38 5.63 -1.88
N ARG A 218 -17.45 4.84 -1.69
CA ARG A 218 -18.60 5.24 -0.87
C ARG A 218 -18.18 5.56 0.57
N ASN A 219 -17.39 4.70 1.19
CA ASN A 219 -16.88 4.88 2.55
C ASN A 219 -16.00 6.14 2.65
N ARG A 220 -15.15 6.39 1.64
CA ARG A 220 -14.33 7.62 1.58
C ARG A 220 -15.21 8.85 1.43
N MET A 221 -16.15 8.86 0.49
CA MET A 221 -17.12 9.94 0.33
C MET A 221 -17.92 10.20 1.61
N GLU A 222 -18.21 9.20 2.42
CA GLU A 222 -18.90 9.38 3.72
C GLU A 222 -17.99 10.08 4.76
N LYS A 223 -16.72 9.69 4.86
CA LYS A 223 -15.81 10.15 5.93
C LYS A 223 -15.04 11.42 5.59
N ARG A 224 -14.95 11.77 4.31
CA ARG A 224 -14.06 12.82 3.76
C ARG A 224 -14.85 13.88 3.00
N PRO A 225 -15.23 15.00 3.65
CA PRO A 225 -16.09 16.01 3.06
C PRO A 225 -15.50 16.70 1.81
N MET A 226 -14.20 17.02 1.81
CA MET A 226 -13.54 17.63 0.64
C MET A 226 -13.48 16.63 -0.51
N PHE A 227 -13.11 15.38 -0.22
CA PHE A 227 -13.17 14.31 -1.21
C PHE A 227 -14.59 14.12 -1.81
N ARG A 228 -15.63 14.22 -0.98
CA ARG A 228 -17.02 14.16 -1.46
C ARG A 228 -17.35 15.31 -2.39
N ARG A 229 -16.93 16.55 -2.07
CA ARG A 229 -17.13 17.72 -2.93
C ARG A 229 -16.39 17.56 -4.25
N PHE A 230 -15.15 17.06 -4.23
CA PHE A 230 -14.42 16.71 -5.44
C PHE A 230 -15.23 15.76 -6.33
N MET A 231 -15.67 14.62 -5.79
CA MET A 231 -16.34 13.58 -6.57
C MET A 231 -17.75 13.95 -7.03
N SER A 232 -18.52 14.67 -6.23
CA SER A 232 -19.95 14.93 -6.48
C SER A 232 -20.25 16.30 -7.08
N GLN A 233 -19.32 17.27 -7.00
CA GLN A 233 -19.54 18.64 -7.46
C GLN A 233 -18.50 19.05 -8.50
N TYR A 234 -17.20 18.91 -8.18
CA TYR A 234 -16.13 19.37 -9.06
C TYR A 234 -15.97 18.48 -10.29
N LEU A 235 -15.81 17.15 -10.10
CA LEU A 235 -15.56 16.21 -11.19
C LEU A 235 -16.67 16.24 -12.26
N PRO A 236 -17.98 16.30 -11.92
CA PRO A 236 -19.04 16.45 -12.91
C PRO A 236 -19.05 17.80 -13.65
N SER A 237 -18.40 18.84 -13.10
CA SER A 237 -18.34 20.18 -13.70
C SER A 237 -17.26 20.34 -14.77
N ILE A 238 -16.33 19.38 -14.85
CA ILE A 238 -15.30 19.36 -15.90
C ILE A 238 -16.01 19.09 -17.24
N PRO A 239 -15.62 19.72 -18.36
CA PRO A 239 -16.15 19.36 -19.68
C PRO A 239 -15.71 17.95 -20.14
N ASP A 240 -16.49 17.31 -21.00
CA ASP A 240 -16.21 15.94 -21.52
C ASP A 240 -15.10 15.88 -22.57
N ASP A 241 -14.62 17.03 -23.04
CA ASP A 241 -13.73 17.20 -24.20
C ASP A 241 -12.23 17.02 -23.88
N ILE A 242 -11.85 16.76 -22.63
CA ILE A 242 -10.48 16.37 -22.25
C ILE A 242 -10.25 14.89 -22.63
N VAL A 243 -10.22 14.61 -23.93
CA VAL A 243 -9.88 13.31 -24.50
C VAL A 243 -8.44 13.39 -25.02
N GLY A 244 -7.48 13.47 -24.10
CA GLY A 244 -6.14 12.99 -24.41
C GLY A 244 -6.19 11.49 -24.70
N PRO A 245 -5.30 10.94 -25.55
CA PRO A 245 -5.19 9.50 -25.66
C PRO A 245 -5.01 8.92 -24.26
N LEU A 246 -5.88 7.98 -23.88
CA LEU A 246 -5.73 7.26 -22.63
C LEU A 246 -4.50 6.40 -22.75
N GLU A 247 -3.36 6.93 -22.30
CA GLU A 247 -2.17 6.14 -22.10
C GLU A 247 -2.54 4.91 -21.26
N THR A 248 -2.04 3.76 -21.68
CA THR A 248 -2.34 2.52 -20.98
C THR A 248 -1.57 2.50 -19.66
N ARG A 249 -2.07 1.71 -18.70
CA ARG A 249 -1.31 1.40 -17.48
C ARG A 249 0.13 0.96 -17.78
N ASP A 250 0.32 0.18 -18.84
CA ASP A 250 1.63 -0.32 -19.24
C ASP A 250 2.51 0.83 -19.76
N ALA A 251 1.97 1.74 -20.57
CA ALA A 251 2.70 2.92 -21.04
C ALA A 251 3.14 3.83 -19.87
N HIS A 252 2.26 4.07 -18.89
CA HIS A 252 2.63 4.81 -17.68
C HIS A 252 3.68 4.07 -16.84
N THR A 253 3.60 2.73 -16.78
CA THR A 253 4.60 1.91 -16.11
C THR A 253 5.97 2.09 -16.77
N ASP A 254 6.06 1.93 -18.09
CA ASP A 254 7.31 2.10 -18.84
C ASP A 254 7.91 3.50 -18.68
N ALA A 255 7.05 4.53 -18.74
CA ALA A 255 7.46 5.91 -18.49
C ALA A 255 8.02 6.10 -17.06
N ALA A 256 7.40 5.49 -16.05
CA ALA A 256 7.87 5.56 -14.67
C ALA A 256 9.20 4.82 -14.49
N LEU A 257 9.32 3.61 -15.05
CA LEU A 257 10.55 2.81 -14.94
C LEU A 257 11.73 3.51 -15.60
N THR A 258 11.50 4.22 -16.70
CA THR A 258 12.49 5.06 -17.37
C THR A 258 12.83 6.29 -16.51
N PHE A 259 11.82 7.02 -16.04
CA PHE A 259 12.01 8.28 -15.30
C PHE A 259 12.73 8.07 -13.96
N PHE A 260 12.41 7.00 -13.23
CA PHE A 260 12.95 6.72 -11.90
C PHE A 260 14.15 5.75 -11.91
N ASP A 261 14.58 5.29 -13.07
CA ASP A 261 15.64 4.29 -13.23
C ASP A 261 15.37 3.00 -12.43
N LYS A 262 14.21 2.38 -12.71
CA LYS A 262 13.71 1.19 -11.99
C LYS A 262 13.42 -0.02 -12.88
N ALA A 263 13.78 0.05 -14.17
CA ALA A 263 13.48 -1.01 -15.13
C ALA A 263 14.04 -2.38 -14.68
N ASP A 264 15.29 -2.44 -14.23
CA ASP A 264 15.94 -3.70 -13.86
C ASP A 264 15.30 -4.37 -12.63
N ASP A 265 15.06 -3.62 -11.55
CA ASP A 265 14.41 -4.15 -10.33
C ASP A 265 12.97 -4.60 -10.63
N PHE A 266 12.22 -3.79 -11.38
CA PHE A 266 10.85 -4.14 -11.77
C PHE A 266 10.79 -5.39 -12.65
N ASN A 267 11.60 -5.44 -13.71
CA ASN A 267 11.59 -6.55 -14.67
C ASN A 267 12.08 -7.85 -14.03
N SER A 268 13.11 -7.79 -13.18
CA SER A 268 13.60 -8.97 -12.45
C SER A 268 12.54 -9.53 -11.50
N ARG A 269 11.87 -8.66 -10.74
CA ARG A 269 10.76 -9.07 -9.85
C ARG A 269 9.56 -9.59 -10.64
N ARG A 270 9.18 -8.93 -11.74
CA ARG A 270 8.07 -9.35 -12.60
C ARG A 270 8.35 -10.69 -13.25
N ALA A 271 9.58 -10.95 -13.72
CA ALA A 271 9.96 -12.24 -14.28
C ALA A 271 9.79 -13.38 -13.26
N LYS A 272 10.23 -13.18 -12.02
CA LYS A 272 10.02 -14.15 -10.92
C LYS A 272 8.52 -14.40 -10.67
N VAL A 273 7.73 -13.33 -10.61
CA VAL A 273 6.26 -13.41 -10.46
C VAL A 273 5.60 -14.20 -11.59
N LEU A 274 6.00 -13.97 -12.84
CA LEU A 274 5.43 -14.67 -13.99
C LEU A 274 5.72 -16.18 -13.92
N ILE A 275 6.94 -16.56 -13.53
CA ILE A 275 7.31 -17.97 -13.33
C ILE A 275 6.49 -18.58 -12.18
N GLU A 276 6.41 -17.90 -11.04
CA GLU A 276 5.66 -18.38 -9.86
C GLU A 276 4.15 -18.54 -10.17
N ASN A 277 3.55 -17.55 -10.85
CA ASN A 277 2.15 -17.61 -11.27
C ASN A 277 1.89 -18.76 -12.26
N ALA A 278 2.79 -18.97 -13.22
CA ALA A 278 2.68 -20.07 -14.17
C ALA A 278 2.77 -21.43 -13.46
N GLU A 279 3.67 -21.57 -12.49
CA GLU A 279 3.77 -22.78 -11.67
C GLU A 279 2.53 -22.98 -10.79
N ASP A 280 2.04 -21.94 -10.12
CA ASP A 280 0.84 -22.05 -9.28
C ASP A 280 -0.40 -22.43 -10.11
N HIS A 281 -0.55 -21.86 -11.30
CA HIS A 281 -1.57 -22.25 -12.27
C HIS A 281 -1.41 -23.71 -12.70
N ALA A 282 -0.20 -24.13 -13.05
CA ALA A 282 0.08 -25.51 -13.44
C ALA A 282 -0.27 -26.51 -12.33
N TRP A 283 0.09 -26.18 -11.09
CA TRP A 283 -0.25 -27.00 -9.94
C TRP A 283 -1.73 -27.01 -9.63
N TYR A 284 -2.45 -25.91 -9.89
CA TYR A 284 -3.91 -25.89 -9.85
C TYR A 284 -4.49 -26.88 -10.86
N ILE A 285 -4.07 -26.83 -12.13
CA ILE A 285 -4.52 -27.74 -13.18
C ILE A 285 -4.19 -29.21 -12.87
N ILE A 286 -2.95 -29.54 -12.52
CA ILE A 286 -2.53 -30.91 -12.16
C ILE A 286 -3.36 -31.41 -10.97
N LYS A 287 -3.54 -30.57 -9.95
CA LYS A 287 -4.33 -30.91 -8.76
C LYS A 287 -5.78 -31.19 -9.11
N THR A 288 -6.44 -30.34 -9.89
CA THR A 288 -7.88 -30.45 -10.17
C THR A 288 -8.21 -31.50 -11.22
N THR A 289 -7.38 -31.65 -12.25
CA THR A 289 -7.68 -32.51 -13.42
C THR A 289 -7.07 -33.91 -13.34
N VAL A 290 -5.92 -34.06 -12.66
CA VAL A 290 -5.22 -35.36 -12.56
C VAL A 290 -5.36 -35.92 -11.15
N LEU A 291 -4.88 -35.18 -10.15
CA LEU A 291 -4.77 -35.70 -8.78
C LEU A 291 -6.12 -35.80 -8.06
N THR A 292 -7.07 -34.90 -8.32
CA THR A 292 -8.39 -34.94 -7.66
C THR A 292 -9.23 -36.13 -8.12
N PRO A 293 -9.35 -36.43 -9.42
CA PRO A 293 -9.98 -37.67 -9.88
C PRO A 293 -9.31 -38.92 -9.32
N LEU A 294 -7.98 -38.95 -9.24
CA LEU A 294 -7.23 -40.02 -8.57
C LEU A 294 -7.58 -40.11 -7.07
N ALA A 295 -7.70 -38.99 -6.38
CA ALA A 295 -7.89 -38.91 -4.92
C ALA A 295 -9.34 -39.10 -4.46
N LYS A 296 -10.34 -39.05 -5.36
CA LYS A 296 -11.75 -39.40 -5.06
C LYS A 296 -11.93 -40.85 -4.60
N LEU A 297 -10.85 -41.64 -4.61
CA LEU A 297 -10.81 -43.00 -4.06
C LEU A 297 -10.53 -43.08 -2.55
N GLU A 298 -9.89 -42.10 -1.87
CA GLU A 298 -9.44 -42.34 -0.47
C GLU A 298 -9.27 -41.17 0.51
N ALA A 299 -9.87 -39.97 0.32
CA ALA A 299 -9.88 -38.91 1.35
C ALA A 299 -8.52 -38.64 2.07
N LYS A 300 -7.37 -38.83 1.40
CA LYS A 300 -6.03 -38.74 2.01
C LYS A 300 -5.00 -38.06 1.11
N ARG A 301 -4.59 -36.88 1.59
CA ARG A 301 -3.28 -36.22 1.42
C ARG A 301 -2.80 -35.90 0.00
N LEU A 302 -3.67 -35.32 -0.83
CA LEU A 302 -3.27 -34.74 -2.12
C LEU A 302 -2.09 -33.75 -2.01
N ASN A 303 -2.01 -32.96 -0.92
CA ASN A 303 -0.87 -32.07 -0.67
C ASN A 303 0.46 -32.81 -0.43
N GLU A 304 0.43 -34.06 0.04
CA GLU A 304 1.63 -34.90 0.19
C GLU A 304 2.15 -35.35 -1.18
N VAL A 305 1.24 -35.75 -2.08
CA VAL A 305 1.58 -36.12 -3.46
C VAL A 305 2.12 -34.93 -4.24
N VAL A 306 1.45 -33.76 -4.16
CA VAL A 306 1.95 -32.52 -4.76
C VAL A 306 3.37 -32.21 -4.28
N ARG A 307 3.62 -32.28 -2.97
CA ARG A 307 4.95 -32.02 -2.41
C ARG A 307 5.99 -33.03 -2.89
N ALA A 308 5.61 -34.31 -2.98
CA ALA A 308 6.51 -35.35 -3.45
C ALA A 308 6.86 -35.13 -4.92
N LEU A 309 5.87 -34.84 -5.77
CA LEU A 309 6.07 -34.54 -7.19
C LEU A 309 6.97 -33.32 -7.39
N LYS A 310 6.75 -32.23 -6.63
CA LYS A 310 7.61 -31.03 -6.69
C LYS A 310 9.08 -31.33 -6.40
N ARG A 311 9.38 -32.30 -5.53
CA ARG A 311 10.73 -32.54 -5.01
C ARG A 311 11.49 -33.65 -5.70
N PHE A 312 10.78 -34.68 -6.16
CA PHE A 312 11.40 -35.90 -6.69
C PHE A 312 11.23 -36.05 -8.19
N VAL A 313 10.65 -35.08 -8.90
CA VAL A 313 10.48 -35.19 -10.35
C VAL A 313 11.44 -34.23 -11.03
N GLY A 314 12.24 -34.78 -11.94
CA GLY A 314 13.04 -34.03 -12.91
C GLY A 314 12.51 -34.26 -14.33
N PHE A 315 13.03 -33.51 -15.28
CA PHE A 315 12.75 -33.69 -16.70
C PHE A 315 14.04 -33.75 -17.51
N GLU A 316 14.15 -34.75 -18.38
CA GLU A 316 15.28 -34.91 -19.30
C GLU A 316 14.73 -35.11 -20.71
N GLY A 317 15.14 -34.27 -21.67
CA GLY A 317 14.61 -34.34 -23.04
C GLY A 317 13.10 -34.15 -23.18
N GLY A 318 12.45 -33.54 -22.17
CA GLY A 318 11.00 -33.40 -22.10
C GLY A 318 10.30 -34.53 -21.35
N GLU A 319 10.99 -35.61 -21.00
CA GLU A 319 10.44 -36.78 -20.33
C GLU A 319 10.58 -36.68 -18.80
N PRO A 320 9.50 -36.87 -18.02
CA PRO A 320 9.57 -36.89 -16.56
C PRO A 320 10.28 -38.15 -16.03
N TYR A 321 11.09 -37.99 -14.98
CA TYR A 321 11.73 -39.10 -14.26
C TYR A 321 11.76 -38.86 -12.75
N ILE A 322 11.96 -39.92 -11.96
CA ILE A 322 12.08 -39.82 -10.50
C ILE A 322 13.54 -39.61 -10.12
N CYS A 323 13.85 -38.48 -9.48
CA CYS A 323 15.14 -38.20 -8.86
C CYS A 323 15.39 -39.09 -7.63
N ASP A 324 16.64 -39.44 -7.39
CA ASP A 324 17.03 -40.23 -6.21
C ASP A 324 17.00 -39.40 -4.93
N GLU A 325 17.47 -38.15 -4.99
CA GLU A 325 17.41 -37.20 -3.89
C GLU A 325 16.33 -36.13 -4.13
N PRO A 326 15.66 -35.65 -3.07
CA PRO A 326 14.68 -34.57 -3.20
C PRO A 326 15.35 -33.23 -3.42
N GLU A 327 14.87 -32.46 -4.39
CA GLU A 327 15.21 -31.05 -4.50
C GLU A 327 14.44 -30.24 -3.46
N MET A 328 15.17 -29.73 -2.47
CA MET A 328 14.62 -29.01 -1.32
C MET A 328 14.50 -27.52 -1.57
N ASP A 329 15.29 -26.98 -2.48
CA ASP A 329 15.21 -25.60 -2.93
C ASP A 329 14.09 -25.47 -3.98
N ALA A 330 13.05 -24.68 -3.64
CA ALA A 330 11.94 -24.43 -4.54
C ALA A 330 12.36 -23.72 -5.84
N GLU A 331 13.49 -23.00 -5.84
CA GLU A 331 14.01 -22.34 -7.04
C GLU A 331 14.67 -23.33 -8.01
N CYS A 332 15.21 -24.44 -7.50
CA CYS A 332 15.85 -25.51 -8.26
C CYS A 332 14.88 -26.64 -8.67
N GLN A 333 13.67 -26.68 -8.09
CA GLN A 333 12.65 -27.68 -8.47
C GLN A 333 12.26 -27.56 -9.94
N ALA A 334 11.90 -28.69 -10.52
CA ALA A 334 11.44 -28.79 -11.90
C ALA A 334 10.21 -27.90 -12.17
N ARG A 335 10.16 -27.35 -13.39
CA ARG A 335 9.11 -26.43 -13.83
C ARG A 335 7.99 -27.18 -14.56
N PHE A 336 6.88 -27.38 -13.87
CA PHE A 336 5.73 -28.11 -14.39
C PHE A 336 4.90 -27.25 -15.36
N ALA A 337 5.03 -25.93 -15.31
CA ALA A 337 4.31 -25.01 -16.19
C ALA A 337 4.57 -25.26 -17.68
N PHE A 338 5.76 -25.73 -18.05
CA PHE A 338 6.08 -26.10 -19.45
C PHE A 338 5.25 -27.26 -20.00
N TYR A 339 4.56 -28.00 -19.12
CA TYR A 339 3.79 -29.20 -19.46
C TYR A 339 2.28 -28.98 -19.37
N ILE A 340 1.84 -27.72 -19.25
CA ILE A 340 0.44 -27.32 -19.32
C ILE A 340 0.21 -26.66 -20.67
N THR A 341 -0.82 -27.11 -21.38
CA THR A 341 -1.18 -26.55 -22.69
C THR A 341 -1.94 -25.23 -22.52
N GLU A 342 -2.06 -24.45 -23.60
CA GLU A 342 -2.90 -23.24 -23.62
C GLU A 342 -4.38 -23.52 -23.36
N ALA A 343 -4.82 -24.77 -23.53
CA ALA A 343 -6.17 -25.22 -23.22
C ALA A 343 -6.35 -25.65 -21.74
N ASP A 344 -5.39 -25.33 -20.87
CA ASP A 344 -5.38 -25.72 -19.46
C ASP A 344 -5.41 -27.25 -19.25
N GLU A 345 -4.73 -27.99 -20.14
CA GLU A 345 -4.60 -29.44 -20.03
C GLU A 345 -3.18 -29.85 -19.66
N VAL A 346 -3.04 -30.86 -18.81
CA VAL A 346 -1.74 -31.50 -18.56
C VAL A 346 -1.35 -32.30 -19.80
N SER A 347 -0.15 -32.06 -20.32
CA SER A 347 0.38 -32.79 -21.49
C SER A 347 0.23 -34.31 -21.31
N PRO A 348 -0.12 -35.06 -22.38
CA PRO A 348 -0.40 -36.50 -22.27
C PRO A 348 0.74 -37.29 -21.62
N ASN A 349 1.98 -36.94 -21.96
CA ASN A 349 3.17 -37.56 -21.38
C ASN A 349 3.21 -37.39 -19.86
N LEU A 350 3.20 -36.15 -19.38
CA LEU A 350 3.24 -35.88 -17.93
C LEU A 350 2.04 -36.49 -17.21
N ARG A 351 0.85 -36.41 -17.81
CA ARG A 351 -0.37 -36.99 -17.24
C ARG A 351 -0.24 -38.50 -17.04
N ASP A 352 0.12 -39.22 -18.09
CA ASP A 352 0.28 -40.68 -18.04
C ASP A 352 1.38 -41.10 -17.08
N TRP A 353 2.47 -40.33 -17.04
CA TRP A 353 3.57 -40.59 -16.13
C TRP A 353 3.16 -40.42 -14.66
N ILE A 354 2.46 -39.32 -14.33
CA ILE A 354 1.95 -39.09 -12.96
C ILE A 354 1.03 -40.24 -12.56
N LEU A 355 0.12 -40.66 -13.44
CA LEU A 355 -0.81 -41.75 -13.17
C LEU A 355 -0.11 -43.07 -12.82
N ARG A 356 1.04 -43.35 -13.44
CA ARG A 356 1.82 -44.58 -13.21
C ARG A 356 2.75 -44.49 -11.99
N ASN A 357 3.26 -43.29 -11.66
CA ASN A 357 4.40 -43.15 -10.75
C ASN A 357 4.12 -42.42 -9.42
N TRP A 358 2.93 -41.83 -9.25
CA TRP A 358 2.63 -41.00 -8.07
C TRP A 358 2.78 -41.74 -6.72
N GLU A 359 2.54 -43.06 -6.67
CA GLU A 359 2.67 -43.86 -5.44
C GLU A 359 4.12 -44.01 -5.00
N GLU A 360 5.03 -44.27 -5.95
CA GLU A 360 6.46 -44.40 -5.70
C GLU A 360 7.05 -43.06 -5.25
N VAL A 361 6.71 -41.97 -5.96
CA VAL A 361 7.13 -40.61 -5.60
C VAL A 361 6.65 -40.27 -4.17
N LYS A 362 5.39 -40.57 -3.84
CA LYS A 362 4.84 -40.40 -2.49
C LYS A 362 5.58 -41.27 -1.45
N SER A 363 5.97 -42.49 -1.80
CA SER A 363 6.73 -43.40 -0.94
C SER A 363 8.10 -42.82 -0.59
N ARG A 364 8.84 -42.30 -1.57
CA ARG A 364 10.15 -41.64 -1.37
C ARG A 364 10.04 -40.44 -0.42
N GLU A 365 9.02 -39.59 -0.59
CA GLU A 365 8.79 -38.46 0.31
C GLU A 365 8.51 -38.90 1.76
N ARG A 366 7.76 -39.99 1.94
CA ARG A 366 7.49 -40.56 3.28
C ARG A 366 8.74 -41.16 3.92
N GLN A 367 9.56 -41.87 3.15
CA GLN A 367 10.80 -42.46 3.65
C GLN A 367 11.76 -41.36 4.12
N ARG A 368 11.94 -40.33 3.30
CA ARG A 368 12.73 -39.15 3.67
C ARG A 368 12.20 -38.49 4.94
N ALA A 369 10.90 -38.20 5.01
CA ALA A 369 10.31 -37.55 6.18
C ALA A 369 10.49 -38.37 7.48
N LYS A 370 10.44 -39.70 7.40
CA LYS A 370 10.76 -40.60 8.53
C LYS A 370 12.24 -40.55 8.89
N GLY A 371 13.13 -40.54 7.90
CA GLY A 371 14.59 -40.43 8.10
C GLY A 371 14.98 -39.14 8.81
N SER A 372 14.47 -37.98 8.35
CA SER A 372 14.74 -36.69 8.98
C SER A 372 14.26 -36.62 10.44
N ARG A 373 13.08 -37.19 10.76
CA ARG A 373 12.57 -37.22 12.14
C ARG A 373 13.44 -38.08 13.07
N ARG A 374 13.93 -39.22 12.58
CA ARG A 374 14.86 -40.08 13.35
C ARG A 374 16.17 -39.38 13.62
N ALA A 375 16.73 -38.68 12.63
CA ALA A 375 17.96 -37.91 12.79
C ALA A 375 17.81 -36.73 13.76
N ALA A 376 16.65 -36.05 13.77
CA ALA A 376 16.36 -34.98 14.71
C ALA A 376 16.21 -35.48 16.16
N ALA A 377 15.56 -36.64 16.35
CA ALA A 377 15.38 -37.27 17.66
C ALA A 377 16.67 -37.86 18.27
N GLN A 378 17.74 -37.99 17.49
CA GLN A 378 19.06 -38.44 17.96
C GLN A 378 20.00 -37.26 18.29
N LYS A 379 19.61 -36.02 17.96
CA LYS A 379 20.41 -34.80 18.19
C LYS A 379 19.92 -33.92 19.35
N GLY A 380 18.75 -34.23 19.91
CA GLY A 380 18.23 -33.64 21.15
C GLY A 380 18.18 -34.70 22.24
#